data_AF-A0A376L3F1-F1
#
_entry.id   AF-A0A376L3F1-F1
#
_cell.length_a   1.000
_cell.length_b   1.000
_cell.length_c   1.000
_cell.angle_alpha   90.00
_cell.angle_beta   90.00
_cell.angle_gamma   90.00
#
_symmetry.space_group_name_H-M   'P 1'
#
loop_
_entity.id
_entity.type
_entity.pdbx_description
1 polymer ?
#
loop_
_entity_poly.entity_id
_entity_poly.type
_entity_poly.pdbx_seq_one_letter_code
_entity_poly.pdbx_strand_id
1 'polypeptide(L)'
;MSEMKALHKSLLLACDLFRGKVDSSSYKDYIFSMLLLKYISDIKADYLSDLINEDYSELLEIVSRVPEDASFYKIYHEAKNHGDYIGERIDNSLRLIDQAIDSVCQNRGGYLFESIQFATVNFGARSERDRMLNNLLAIFARPEMNFGYTHDGNDKIKVACRYLFERIASDSAMRGAEFLYPRRYFITICRVIAA
;
A
#
# COMPACT_ATOMS: atom_id res chain seq x y z
N MET A 1 -4.42 19.57 -15.13
CA MET A 1 -3.46 19.30 -14.02
C MET A 1 -2.73 18.03 -14.40
N SER A 2 -1.39 18.00 -14.44
CA SER A 2 -0.64 16.79 -14.82
C SER A 2 -0.99 15.63 -13.85
N GLU A 3 -1.16 14.42 -14.38
CA GLU A 3 -1.51 13.21 -13.60
C GLU A 3 -0.58 13.00 -12.40
N MET A 4 0.73 13.20 -12.58
CA MET A 4 1.71 13.08 -11.50
C MET A 4 1.52 14.10 -10.37
N LYS A 5 1.03 15.31 -10.70
CA LYS A 5 0.66 16.30 -9.67
C LYS A 5 -0.57 15.85 -8.89
N ALA A 6 -1.52 15.19 -9.54
CA ALA A 6 -2.69 14.62 -8.86
C ALA A 6 -2.28 13.46 -7.95
N LEU A 7 -1.40 12.57 -8.42
CA LEU A 7 -0.81 11.48 -7.63
C LEU A 7 -0.16 12.02 -6.35
N HIS A 8 0.76 13.00 -6.47
CA HIS A 8 1.42 13.60 -5.30
C HIS A 8 0.42 14.22 -4.32
N LYS A 9 -0.62 14.89 -4.85
CA LYS A 9 -1.67 15.49 -4.01
C LYS A 9 -2.47 14.43 -3.27
N SER A 10 -2.80 13.31 -3.91
CA SER A 10 -3.54 12.22 -3.28
C SER A 10 -2.68 11.49 -2.23
N LEU A 11 -1.38 11.27 -2.50
CA LEU A 11 -0.44 10.76 -1.50
C LEU A 11 -0.30 11.71 -0.30
N LEU A 12 -0.20 13.02 -0.54
CA LEU A 12 -0.15 14.02 0.52
C LEU A 12 -1.41 14.00 1.39
N LEU A 13 -2.58 13.93 0.76
CA LEU A 13 -3.86 13.82 1.47
C LEU A 13 -3.92 12.55 2.32
N ALA A 14 -3.39 11.43 1.83
CA ALA A 14 -3.31 10.19 2.60
C ALA A 14 -2.41 10.37 3.84
N CYS A 15 -1.23 10.96 3.69
CA CYS A 15 -0.34 11.28 4.83
C CYS A 15 -1.02 12.21 5.85
N ASP A 16 -1.74 13.22 5.37
CA ASP A 16 -2.41 14.21 6.22
C ASP A 16 -3.51 13.59 7.10
N LEU A 17 -4.15 12.49 6.69
CA LEU A 17 -5.12 11.76 7.52
C LEU A 17 -4.51 11.22 8.83
N PHE A 18 -3.23 10.85 8.80
CA PHE A 18 -2.53 10.31 9.96
C PHE A 18 -1.87 11.39 10.82
N ARG A 19 -1.61 12.58 10.25
CA ARG A 19 -0.88 13.65 10.93
C ARG A 19 -1.63 14.11 12.18
N GLY A 20 -0.93 14.09 13.33
CA GLY A 20 -1.50 14.50 14.61
C GLY A 20 -2.40 13.45 15.29
N LYS A 21 -2.58 12.28 14.66
CA LYS A 21 -3.30 11.12 15.24
C LYS A 21 -2.35 9.96 15.52
N VAL A 22 -1.44 9.72 14.58
CA VAL A 22 -0.35 8.75 14.70
C VAL A 22 0.97 9.49 14.75
N ASP A 23 1.93 8.94 15.49
CA ASP A 23 3.27 9.50 15.59
C ASP A 23 3.95 9.61 14.21
N SER A 24 4.73 10.68 14.02
CA SER A 24 5.38 10.96 12.73
C SER A 24 6.31 9.84 12.27
N SER A 25 6.87 9.09 13.22
CA SER A 25 7.71 7.93 12.95
C SER A 25 6.96 6.74 12.36
N SER A 26 5.67 6.60 12.66
CA SER A 26 4.91 5.35 12.44
C SER A 26 3.90 5.44 11.30
N TYR A 27 3.33 6.62 11.03
CA TYR A 27 2.29 6.72 9.97
C TYR A 27 2.81 6.32 8.59
N LYS A 28 4.12 6.50 8.35
CA LYS A 28 4.77 6.15 7.08
C LYS A 28 4.57 4.69 6.69
N ASP A 29 4.61 3.80 7.68
CA ASP A 29 4.51 2.37 7.43
C ASP A 29 3.06 1.99 7.05
N TYR A 30 2.05 2.69 7.59
CA TYR A 30 0.66 2.55 7.15
C TYR A 30 0.47 3.01 5.70
N ILE A 31 1.08 4.14 5.31
CA ILE A 31 0.96 4.65 3.94
C ILE A 31 1.64 3.71 2.94
N PHE A 32 2.84 3.21 3.24
CA PHE A 32 3.51 2.22 2.38
C PHE A 32 2.76 0.90 2.31
N SER A 33 2.21 0.42 3.43
CA SER A 33 1.43 -0.82 3.44
C SER A 33 0.17 -0.70 2.57
N MET A 34 -0.55 0.42 2.67
CA MET A 34 -1.72 0.68 1.83
C MET A 34 -1.34 0.83 0.34
N LEU A 35 -0.22 1.49 0.04
CA LEU A 35 0.29 1.62 -1.32
C LEU A 35 0.63 0.27 -1.94
N LEU A 36 1.28 -0.62 -1.18
CA LEU A 36 1.65 -1.96 -1.65
C LEU A 36 0.42 -2.84 -1.84
N LEU A 37 -0.55 -2.79 -0.91
CA LEU A 37 -1.85 -3.44 -1.07
C LEU A 37 -2.56 -2.99 -2.37
N LYS A 38 -2.61 -1.68 -2.62
CA LYS A 38 -3.21 -1.12 -3.84
C LYS A 38 -2.47 -1.59 -5.10
N TYR A 39 -1.14 -1.48 -5.12
CA TYR A 39 -0.32 -1.86 -6.27
C TYR A 39 -0.51 -3.33 -6.63
N ILE A 40 -0.38 -4.25 -5.67
CA ILE A 40 -0.57 -5.68 -5.91
C ILE A 40 -1.99 -5.99 -6.39
N SER A 41 -2.99 -5.29 -5.85
CA SER A 41 -4.38 -5.46 -6.30
C SER A 41 -4.60 -5.00 -7.74
N ASP A 42 -3.93 -3.93 -8.19
CA ASP A 42 -3.99 -3.45 -9.56
C ASP A 42 -3.35 -4.42 -10.53
N ILE A 43 -2.15 -4.89 -10.20
CA ILE A 43 -1.45 -5.87 -11.02
C ILE A 43 -2.22 -7.19 -11.07
N LYS A 44 -2.84 -7.62 -9.97
CA LYS A 44 -3.72 -8.81 -9.97
C LYS A 44 -4.92 -8.64 -10.89
N ALA A 45 -5.54 -7.47 -10.90
CA ALA A 45 -6.69 -7.21 -11.78
C ALA A 45 -6.27 -7.28 -13.27
N ASP A 46 -5.13 -6.71 -13.62
CA ASP A 46 -4.58 -6.79 -14.98
C ASP A 46 -4.17 -8.23 -15.34
N TYR A 47 -3.58 -8.97 -14.39
CA TYR A 47 -3.20 -10.38 -14.55
C TYR A 47 -4.42 -11.26 -14.84
N LEU A 48 -5.51 -11.09 -14.08
CA LEU A 48 -6.76 -11.85 -14.29
C LEU A 48 -7.48 -11.47 -15.59
N SER A 49 -7.18 -10.30 -16.15
CA SER A 49 -7.78 -9.79 -17.39
C SER A 49 -6.94 -10.09 -18.62
N ASP A 50 -5.87 -10.90 -18.50
CA ASP A 50 -4.89 -11.19 -19.55
C ASP A 50 -4.29 -9.91 -20.20
N LEU A 51 -4.19 -8.81 -19.43
CA LEU A 51 -3.66 -7.53 -19.90
C LEU A 51 -2.13 -7.42 -19.77
N ILE A 52 -1.49 -8.44 -19.21
CA ILE A 52 -0.05 -8.50 -18.98
C ILE A 52 0.59 -9.33 -20.08
N ASN A 53 1.34 -8.66 -20.96
CA ASN A 53 2.13 -9.28 -22.03
C ASN A 53 3.63 -9.26 -21.71
N GLU A 54 3.99 -9.41 -20.44
CA GLU A 54 5.38 -9.47 -19.98
C GLU A 54 5.82 -10.92 -19.73
N ASP A 55 7.14 -11.13 -19.83
CA ASP A 55 7.76 -12.37 -19.41
C ASP A 55 7.53 -12.62 -17.91
N TYR A 56 7.73 -13.87 -17.50
CA TYR A 56 7.65 -14.27 -16.09
C TYR A 56 8.54 -13.38 -15.21
N SER A 57 7.96 -12.75 -14.20
CA SER A 57 8.66 -12.00 -13.15
C SER A 57 8.27 -12.47 -11.76
N GLU A 58 9.11 -12.19 -10.75
CA GLU A 58 8.80 -12.49 -9.34
C GLU A 58 7.48 -11.83 -8.92
N LEU A 59 7.19 -10.62 -9.42
CA LEU A 59 5.92 -9.93 -9.17
C LEU A 59 4.73 -10.73 -9.70
N LEU A 60 4.78 -11.24 -10.93
CA LEU A 60 3.69 -12.04 -11.49
C LEU A 60 3.52 -13.36 -10.73
N GLU A 61 4.61 -13.96 -10.26
CA GLU A 61 4.56 -15.14 -9.39
C GLU A 61 3.87 -14.82 -8.05
N ILE A 62 4.25 -13.72 -7.39
CA ILE A 62 3.60 -13.25 -6.15
C ILE A 62 2.12 -13.03 -6.40
N VAL A 63 1.78 -12.25 -7.43
CA VAL A 63 0.41 -11.90 -7.79
C VAL A 63 -0.41 -13.15 -8.08
N SER A 64 0.14 -14.16 -8.76
CA SER A 64 -0.55 -15.43 -9.00
C SER A 64 -0.98 -16.13 -7.71
N ARG A 65 -0.19 -15.98 -6.62
CA ARG A 65 -0.41 -16.59 -5.30
C ARG A 65 -1.27 -15.75 -4.35
N VAL A 66 -1.44 -14.46 -4.62
CA VAL A 66 -2.34 -13.60 -3.83
C VAL A 66 -3.80 -14.01 -4.08
N PRO A 67 -4.56 -14.38 -3.03
CA PRO A 67 -5.98 -14.68 -3.16
C PRO A 67 -6.78 -13.45 -3.63
N GLU A 68 -7.81 -13.65 -4.45
CA GLU A 68 -8.70 -12.56 -4.91
C GLU A 68 -9.35 -11.81 -3.74
N ASP A 69 -9.61 -12.56 -2.66
CA ASP A 69 -10.17 -12.06 -1.42
C ASP A 69 -9.26 -11.08 -0.65
N ALA A 70 -7.98 -11.01 -0.98
CA ALA A 70 -7.03 -10.05 -0.41
C ALA A 70 -6.98 -8.72 -1.18
N SER A 71 -7.85 -8.53 -2.18
CA SER A 71 -7.80 -7.34 -3.03
C SER A 71 -8.31 -6.08 -2.32
N PHE A 72 -7.63 -4.96 -2.59
CA PHE A 72 -8.05 -3.62 -2.21
C PHE A 72 -9.50 -3.32 -2.62
N TYR A 73 -9.88 -3.76 -3.83
CA TYR A 73 -11.21 -3.52 -4.39
C TYR A 73 -12.31 -4.21 -3.60
N LYS A 74 -12.07 -5.43 -3.10
CA LYS A 74 -13.01 -6.12 -2.21
C LYS A 74 -13.22 -5.34 -0.92
N ILE A 75 -12.14 -4.93 -0.26
CA ILE A 75 -12.21 -4.12 0.98
C ILE A 75 -12.98 -2.82 0.72
N TYR A 76 -12.66 -2.11 -0.36
CA TYR A 76 -13.29 -0.84 -0.69
C TYR A 76 -14.78 -0.98 -1.02
N HIS A 77 -15.16 -2.03 -1.76
CA HIS A 77 -16.56 -2.33 -2.03
C HIS A 77 -17.32 -2.71 -0.75
N GLU A 78 -16.73 -3.55 0.09
CA GLU A 78 -17.32 -3.93 1.36
C GLU A 78 -17.44 -2.75 2.31
N ALA A 79 -16.46 -1.84 2.38
CA ALA A 79 -16.52 -0.63 3.20
C ALA A 79 -17.68 0.30 2.82
N LYS A 80 -18.05 0.35 1.52
CA LYS A 80 -19.22 1.14 1.06
C LYS A 80 -20.56 0.54 1.50
N ASN A 81 -20.64 -0.78 1.59
CA ASN A 81 -21.87 -1.50 1.94
C ASN A 81 -21.98 -1.79 3.45
N HIS A 82 -20.85 -2.05 4.09
CA HIS A 82 -20.67 -2.43 5.48
C HIS A 82 -19.41 -1.73 6.02
N GLY A 83 -19.60 -0.54 6.58
CA GLY A 83 -18.51 0.33 7.02
C GLY A 83 -17.80 -0.11 8.32
N ASP A 84 -18.15 -1.25 8.89
CA ASP A 84 -17.53 -1.78 10.11
C ASP A 84 -16.36 -2.71 9.81
N TYR A 85 -15.40 -2.78 10.72
CA TYR A 85 -14.26 -3.72 10.69
C TYR A 85 -13.33 -3.49 9.47
N ILE A 86 -13.15 -2.24 9.04
CA ILE A 86 -12.33 -1.93 7.86
C ILE A 86 -10.86 -2.23 8.15
N GLY A 87 -10.41 -1.94 9.37
CA GLY A 87 -9.02 -2.21 9.78
C GLY A 87 -8.68 -3.69 9.73
N GLU A 88 -9.56 -4.54 10.24
CA GLU A 88 -9.39 -6.00 10.24
C GLU A 88 -9.35 -6.58 8.83
N ARG A 89 -10.16 -6.04 7.91
CA ARG A 89 -10.13 -6.43 6.48
C ARG A 89 -8.81 -6.07 5.81
N ILE A 90 -8.28 -4.88 6.10
CA ILE A 90 -6.96 -4.45 5.62
C ILE A 90 -5.87 -5.35 6.18
N ASP A 91 -5.86 -5.59 7.49
CA ASP A 91 -4.85 -6.42 8.17
C ASP A 91 -4.83 -7.85 7.64
N ASN A 92 -6.00 -8.46 7.43
CA ASN A 92 -6.10 -9.79 6.85
C ASN A 92 -5.56 -9.85 5.40
N SER A 93 -5.85 -8.82 4.60
CA SER A 93 -5.38 -8.76 3.21
C SER A 93 -3.87 -8.58 3.14
N LEU A 94 -3.31 -7.70 3.98
CA LEU A 94 -1.86 -7.53 4.10
C LEU A 94 -1.18 -8.82 4.52
N ARG A 95 -1.73 -9.56 5.48
CA ARG A 95 -1.21 -10.87 5.90
C ARG A 95 -1.16 -11.87 4.73
N LEU A 96 -2.22 -11.95 3.93
CA LEU A 96 -2.27 -12.85 2.76
C LEU A 96 -1.26 -12.45 1.68
N ILE A 97 -1.08 -11.15 1.46
CA ILE A 97 -0.06 -10.62 0.56
C ILE A 97 1.34 -10.96 1.07
N ASP A 98 1.60 -10.78 2.36
CA ASP A 98 2.90 -11.09 2.96
C ASP A 98 3.27 -12.57 2.79
N GLN A 99 2.29 -13.46 2.99
CA GLN A 99 2.45 -14.90 2.76
C GLN A 99 2.80 -15.22 1.31
N ALA A 100 2.16 -14.54 0.35
CA ALA A 100 2.49 -14.70 -1.07
C ALA A 100 3.91 -14.22 -1.38
N ILE A 101 4.30 -13.04 -0.87
CA ILE A 101 5.65 -12.48 -1.03
C ILE A 101 6.70 -13.43 -0.44
N ASP A 102 6.49 -13.91 0.79
CA ASP A 102 7.43 -14.81 1.46
C ASP A 102 7.62 -16.13 0.70
N SER A 103 6.53 -16.68 0.15
CA SER A 103 6.57 -17.92 -0.63
C SER A 103 7.41 -17.84 -1.91
N VAL A 104 7.58 -16.64 -2.47
CA VAL A 104 8.34 -16.39 -3.71
C VAL A 104 9.75 -15.95 -3.38
N CYS A 105 9.88 -14.87 -2.60
CA CYS A 105 11.16 -14.21 -2.35
C CYS A 105 12.01 -14.91 -1.29
N GLN A 106 11.47 -15.91 -0.58
CA GLN A 106 12.12 -16.60 0.54
C GLN A 106 12.75 -15.59 1.52
N ASN A 107 11.94 -14.63 1.98
CA ASN A 107 12.43 -13.46 2.69
C ASN A 107 13.07 -13.86 4.02
N ARG A 108 14.40 -13.90 4.06
CA ARG A 108 15.20 -14.20 5.29
C ARG A 108 15.10 -13.11 6.38
N GLY A 109 14.21 -12.12 6.21
CA GLY A 109 14.10 -10.92 7.05
C GLY A 109 12.80 -10.79 7.86
N GLY A 110 11.91 -11.78 7.81
CA GLY A 110 10.59 -11.75 8.46
C GLY A 110 9.50 -11.10 7.61
N TYR A 111 8.26 -11.18 8.10
CA TYR A 111 7.06 -10.64 7.46
C TYR A 111 7.12 -9.11 7.34
N LEU A 112 6.75 -8.56 6.18
CA LEU A 112 6.84 -7.15 5.85
C LEU A 112 5.87 -6.30 6.68
N PHE A 113 4.69 -6.82 7.01
CA PHE A 113 3.60 -6.07 7.65
C PHE A 113 3.37 -6.43 9.12
N GLU A 114 4.23 -7.24 9.73
CA GLU A 114 4.03 -7.78 11.09
C GLU A 114 3.79 -6.70 12.15
N SER A 115 4.44 -5.53 11.99
CA SER A 115 4.32 -4.42 12.94
C SER A 115 3.15 -3.46 12.66
N ILE A 116 2.32 -3.73 11.64
CA ILE A 116 1.26 -2.82 11.18
C ILE A 116 -0.11 -3.42 11.45
N GLN A 117 -0.95 -2.65 12.15
CA GLN A 117 -2.32 -3.05 12.51
C GLN A 117 -3.28 -1.88 12.30
N PHE A 118 -4.01 -1.91 11.20
CA PHE A 118 -5.08 -0.95 10.90
C PHE A 118 -6.28 -1.14 11.82
N ALA A 119 -6.53 -2.34 12.36
CA ALA A 119 -7.61 -2.57 13.32
C ALA A 119 -7.42 -1.82 14.65
N THR A 120 -6.17 -1.56 15.03
CA THR A 120 -5.79 -0.93 16.31
C THR A 120 -5.14 0.44 16.15
N VAL A 121 -5.03 0.95 14.92
CA VAL A 121 -4.45 2.27 14.64
C VAL A 121 -5.13 3.38 15.46
N ASN A 122 -4.33 4.34 15.93
CA ASN A 122 -4.79 5.43 16.78
C ASN A 122 -5.56 6.50 15.99
N PHE A 123 -6.77 6.16 15.56
CA PHE A 123 -7.72 7.08 14.92
C PHE A 123 -8.91 7.45 15.83
N GLY A 124 -8.82 7.10 17.12
CA GLY A 124 -9.89 7.32 18.10
C GLY A 124 -10.75 6.08 18.30
N ALA A 125 -12.04 6.31 18.60
CA ALA A 125 -12.99 5.22 18.80
C ALA A 125 -13.18 4.41 17.52
N ARG A 126 -13.70 3.18 17.64
CA ARG A 126 -13.82 2.26 16.51
C ARG A 126 -14.56 2.85 15.29
N SER A 127 -15.69 3.52 15.52
CA SER A 127 -16.45 4.17 14.45
C SER A 127 -15.70 5.33 13.78
N GLU A 128 -14.90 6.09 14.55
CA GLU A 128 -14.04 7.15 14.00
C GLU A 128 -12.91 6.56 13.18
N ARG A 129 -12.29 5.48 13.67
CA ARG A 129 -11.25 4.73 12.94
C ARG A 129 -11.79 4.19 11.62
N ASP A 130 -12.92 3.50 11.64
CA ASP A 130 -13.54 2.98 10.41
C ASP A 130 -13.87 4.12 9.43
N ARG A 131 -14.38 5.26 9.90
CA ARG A 131 -14.58 6.46 9.05
C ARG A 131 -13.26 6.97 8.44
N MET A 132 -12.19 7.03 9.24
CA MET A 132 -10.88 7.48 8.78
C MET A 132 -10.26 6.51 7.76
N LEU A 133 -10.41 5.20 8.00
CA LEU A 133 -9.96 4.16 7.07
C LEU A 133 -10.77 4.18 5.78
N ASN A 134 -12.07 4.42 5.85
CA ASN A 134 -12.90 4.60 4.66
C ASN A 134 -12.43 5.81 3.82
N ASN A 135 -12.06 6.92 4.47
CA ASN A 135 -11.47 8.07 3.78
C ASN A 135 -10.13 7.71 3.12
N LEU A 136 -9.29 6.93 3.80
CA LEU A 136 -8.02 6.43 3.25
C LEU A 136 -8.26 5.58 2.00
N LEU A 137 -9.17 4.59 2.07
CA LEU A 137 -9.56 3.77 0.93
C LEU A 137 -10.10 4.63 -0.22
N ALA A 138 -10.92 5.63 0.07
CA ALA A 138 -11.45 6.54 -0.95
C ALA A 138 -10.35 7.36 -1.66
N ILE A 139 -9.26 7.72 -0.97
CA ILE A 139 -8.09 8.37 -1.59
C ILE A 139 -7.36 7.40 -2.53
N PHE A 140 -7.09 6.18 -2.06
CA PHE A 140 -6.40 5.16 -2.88
C PHE A 140 -7.27 4.62 -4.02
N ALA A 141 -8.59 4.80 -3.97
CA ALA A 141 -9.49 4.43 -5.06
C ALA A 141 -9.60 5.49 -6.17
N ARG A 142 -8.87 6.61 -6.08
CA ARG A 142 -8.92 7.67 -7.11
C ARG A 142 -8.23 7.23 -8.41
N PRO A 143 -8.63 7.76 -9.58
CA PRO A 143 -8.06 7.35 -10.87
C PRO A 143 -6.54 7.52 -10.96
N GLU A 144 -5.99 8.60 -10.39
CA GLU A 144 -4.54 8.85 -10.37
C GLU A 144 -3.75 7.85 -9.51
N MET A 145 -4.42 7.04 -8.68
CA MET A 145 -3.86 5.97 -7.85
C MET A 145 -4.03 4.60 -8.51
N ASN A 146 -4.26 4.55 -9.82
CA ASN A 146 -4.22 3.31 -10.60
C ASN A 146 -2.79 3.02 -11.06
N PHE A 147 -2.23 1.93 -10.55
CA PHE A 147 -0.88 1.43 -10.82
C PHE A 147 -0.88 0.15 -11.67
N GLY A 148 -1.96 -0.12 -12.40
CA GLY A 148 -2.01 -1.21 -13.38
C GLY A 148 -1.02 -1.02 -14.53
N TYR A 149 -0.65 -2.11 -15.18
CA TYR A 149 0.21 -2.17 -16.37
C TYR A 149 -0.26 -1.25 -17.48
N THR A 150 -1.57 -1.20 -17.71
CA THR A 150 -2.19 -0.37 -18.76
C THR A 150 -2.11 1.15 -18.51
N HIS A 151 -1.60 1.56 -17.34
CA HIS A 151 -1.58 2.96 -16.87
C HIS A 151 -0.18 3.43 -16.47
N ASP A 152 0.87 2.91 -17.12
CA ASP A 152 2.28 3.14 -16.77
C ASP A 152 2.60 2.81 -15.30
N GLY A 153 1.94 1.76 -14.79
CA GLY A 153 1.94 1.38 -13.39
C GLY A 153 3.33 1.25 -12.78
N ASN A 154 4.25 0.59 -13.49
CA ASN A 154 5.63 0.35 -13.08
C ASN A 154 6.44 1.64 -12.85
N ASP A 155 6.22 2.68 -13.63
CA ASP A 155 6.90 3.96 -13.42
C ASP A 155 6.17 4.81 -12.39
N LYS A 156 4.83 4.77 -12.39
CA LYS A 156 3.99 5.51 -11.44
C LYS A 156 4.25 5.08 -10.00
N ILE A 157 4.41 3.78 -9.74
CA ILE A 157 4.71 3.27 -8.39
C ILE A 157 6.10 3.72 -7.91
N LYS A 158 7.10 3.80 -8.80
CA LYS A 158 8.45 4.33 -8.49
C LYS A 158 8.37 5.81 -8.13
N VAL A 159 7.60 6.59 -8.89
CA VAL A 159 7.34 8.01 -8.59
C VAL A 159 6.65 8.18 -7.24
N ALA A 160 5.61 7.40 -6.97
CA ALA A 160 4.87 7.42 -5.71
C ALA A 160 5.79 7.12 -4.51
N CYS A 161 6.59 6.06 -4.62
CA CYS A 161 7.55 5.70 -3.57
C CYS A 161 8.55 6.81 -3.34
N ARG A 162 9.23 7.30 -4.39
CA ARG A 162 10.21 8.39 -4.26
C ARG A 162 9.61 9.63 -3.59
N TYR A 163 8.41 10.03 -4.00
CA TYR A 163 7.70 11.15 -3.39
C TYR A 163 7.47 10.93 -1.88
N LEU A 164 7.02 9.74 -1.48
CA LEU A 164 6.83 9.40 -0.06
C LEU A 164 8.17 9.42 0.70
N PHE A 165 9.25 8.89 0.12
CA PHE A 165 10.59 8.94 0.74
C PHE A 165 11.06 10.37 0.99
N GLU A 166 10.99 11.23 -0.03
CA GLU A 166 11.38 12.64 0.06
C GLU A 166 10.53 13.39 1.08
N ARG A 167 9.21 13.10 1.10
CA ARG A 167 8.27 13.70 2.05
C ARG A 167 8.59 13.31 3.48
N ILE A 168 8.83 12.02 3.74
CA ILE A 168 9.19 11.50 5.07
C ILE A 168 10.52 12.10 5.51
N ALA A 169 11.53 12.12 4.64
CA ALA A 169 12.83 12.73 4.95
C ALA A 169 12.68 14.21 5.33
N SER A 170 11.76 14.94 4.69
CA SER A 170 11.49 16.35 4.97
C SER A 170 10.67 16.60 6.25
N ASP A 171 9.71 15.72 6.57
CA ASP A 171 8.85 15.85 7.78
C ASP A 171 9.56 15.36 9.06
N SER A 172 10.72 14.72 8.93
CA SER A 172 11.37 14.00 10.02
C SER A 172 12.67 14.69 10.47
N ALA A 173 12.76 15.07 11.75
CA ALA A 173 14.02 15.46 12.39
C ALA A 173 14.84 14.21 12.80
N MET A 174 14.85 13.16 11.96
CA MET A 174 15.17 11.79 12.37
C MET A 174 16.66 11.44 12.34
N ARG A 175 17.09 10.64 13.33
CA ARG A 175 18.43 10.09 13.46
C ARG A 175 18.42 8.57 13.21
N GLY A 176 19.22 8.11 12.25
CA GLY A 176 19.75 6.74 12.16
C GLY A 176 18.74 5.61 11.91
N ALA A 177 18.18 5.03 12.97
CA ALA A 177 17.47 3.74 12.93
C ALA A 177 16.09 3.81 12.24
N GLU A 178 15.39 4.96 12.33
CA GLU A 178 14.09 5.16 11.69
C GLU A 178 14.17 5.27 10.16
N PHE A 179 15.38 5.38 9.59
CA PHE A 179 15.64 5.32 8.15
C PHE A 179 15.63 3.87 7.62
N LEU A 180 15.83 2.86 8.47
CA LEU A 180 15.93 1.45 8.05
C LEU A 180 14.58 0.82 7.68
N TYR A 181 13.49 1.25 8.30
CA TYR A 181 12.14 0.71 8.05
C TYR A 181 11.54 1.17 6.71
N PRO A 182 11.53 2.47 6.37
CA PRO A 182 11.17 2.92 5.03
C PRO A 182 12.01 2.21 3.98
N ARG A 183 13.30 1.97 4.27
CA ARG A 183 14.21 1.26 3.39
C ARG A 183 13.79 -0.20 3.16
N ARG A 184 13.22 -0.90 4.15
CA ARG A 184 12.71 -2.28 3.95
C ARG A 184 11.55 -2.31 2.96
N TYR A 185 10.54 -1.46 3.15
CA TYR A 185 9.44 -1.35 2.18
C TYR A 185 9.94 -0.92 0.81
N PHE A 186 10.85 0.06 0.73
CA PHE A 186 11.46 0.45 -0.54
C PHE A 186 12.19 -0.69 -1.21
N ILE A 187 13.02 -1.43 -0.47
CA ILE A 187 13.82 -2.53 -1.02
C ILE A 187 12.90 -3.64 -1.49
N THR A 188 11.85 -3.99 -0.74
CA THR A 188 10.87 -4.99 -1.18
C THR A 188 10.13 -4.51 -2.42
N ILE A 189 9.63 -3.27 -2.42
CA ILE A 189 8.96 -2.68 -3.57
C ILE A 189 9.90 -2.61 -4.78
N CYS A 190 11.15 -2.18 -4.61
CA CYS A 190 12.15 -2.17 -5.67
C CYS A 190 12.52 -3.58 -6.14
N ARG A 191 12.59 -4.58 -5.26
CA ARG A 191 12.82 -5.98 -5.67
C ARG A 191 11.65 -6.50 -6.50
N VAL A 192 10.44 -6.26 -6.03
CA VAL A 192 9.20 -6.66 -6.70
C VAL A 192 9.03 -5.94 -8.04
N ILE A 193 9.40 -4.66 -8.16
CA ILE A 193 9.24 -3.88 -9.41
C ILE A 193 10.44 -4.01 -10.37
N ALA A 194 11.66 -4.30 -9.88
CA ALA A 194 12.87 -4.34 -10.71
C ALA A 194 13.23 -5.73 -11.25
N ALA A 195 12.43 -6.75 -10.93
CA ALA A 195 12.52 -8.11 -11.49
C ALA A 195 11.58 -8.26 -12.68
#